data_AF-A0A376W178-F1
#
_entry.id   AF-A0A376W178-F1
#
_cell.length_a   1.000
_cell.length_b   1.000
_cell.length_c   1.000
_cell.angle_alpha   90.00
_cell.angle_beta   90.00
_cell.angle_gamma   90.00
#
_symmetry.space_group_name_H-M   'P 1'
#
loop_
_entity.id
_entity.type
_entity.pdbx_description
1 polymer ?
#
loop_
_entity_poly.entity_id
_entity_poly.type
_entity_poly.pdbx_seq_one_letter_code
_entity_poly.pdbx_strand_id
1 'polypeptide(L)'
;MFSQVCYLRLTTGDRVPVDGEITQGEAWLDEAMLTGEPIPQQKGEGDSVHAGTVVQDGSVLFSRQCGWQPYYAVADYSYGAPGPEQ
;
A
#
# COMPACT_ATOMS: atom_id res chain seq x y z
N MET A 1 19.78 -5.24 -13.40
CA MET A 1 18.65 -4.66 -12.65
C MET A 1 17.54 -5.68 -12.65
N PHE A 2 17.21 -6.26 -11.49
CA PHE A 2 16.06 -7.16 -11.35
C PHE A 2 14.88 -6.33 -10.84
N SER A 3 13.87 -6.12 -11.69
CA SER A 3 12.57 -5.61 -11.26
C SER A 3 11.75 -6.82 -10.82
N GLN A 4 11.30 -6.85 -9.57
CA GLN A 4 10.42 -7.89 -9.05
C GLN A 4 9.05 -7.28 -8.74
N VAL A 5 8.02 -8.13 -8.67
CA VAL A 5 6.69 -7.72 -8.24
C VAL A 5 6.56 -8.03 -6.74
N CYS A 6 6.21 -7.01 -5.96
CA CYS A 6 5.89 -7.14 -4.55
C CYS A 6 4.38 -7.03 -4.36
N TYR A 7 3.84 -7.82 -3.44
CA TYR A 7 2.44 -7.75 -3.02
C TYR A 7 2.36 -7.25 -1.59
N LEU A 8 1.47 -6.31 -1.33
CA LEU A 8 1.23 -5.71 -0.04
C LEU A 8 -0.25 -5.79 0.28
N ARG A 9 -0.58 -6.18 1.50
CA ARG A 9 -1.96 -6.18 2.00
C ARG A 9 -2.22 -4.91 2.78
N LEU A 10 -3.31 -4.23 2.45
CA LEU A 10 -3.83 -3.08 3.19
C LEU A 10 -5.18 -3.43 3.78
N THR A 11 -5.40 -2.94 4.98
CA THR A 11 -6.62 -3.10 5.76
C THR A 11 -7.05 -1.74 6.30
N THR A 12 -8.26 -1.67 6.86
CA THR A 12 -8.80 -0.46 7.48
C THR A 12 -7.78 0.25 8.39
N GLY A 13 -7.54 1.53 8.13
CA GLY A 13 -6.59 2.39 8.82
C GLY A 13 -5.20 2.45 8.18
N ASP A 14 -4.87 1.51 7.29
CA ASP A 14 -3.58 1.51 6.61
C ASP A 14 -3.50 2.65 5.58
N ARG A 15 -2.32 3.27 5.52
CA ARG A 15 -1.98 4.23 4.47
C ARG A 15 -1.28 3.50 3.34
N VAL A 16 -1.63 3.83 2.11
CA VAL A 16 -0.99 3.27 0.93
C VAL A 16 0.45 3.80 0.86
N PRO A 17 1.49 2.95 0.95
CA PRO A 17 2.87 3.42 0.92
C PRO A 17 3.31 3.85 -0.49
N VAL A 18 2.73 3.25 -1.54
CA VAL A 18 3.17 3.45 -2.93
C VAL A 18 2.04 3.09 -3.93
N ASP A 19 1.91 3.85 -5.03
CA ASP A 19 0.81 3.82 -6.04
C ASP A 19 0.44 2.51 -6.82
N GLY A 20 -0.13 1.47 -6.25
CA GLY A 20 -0.28 0.18 -6.95
C GLY A 20 -1.45 -0.08 -7.86
N GLU A 21 -1.58 -1.36 -8.20
CA GLU A 21 -2.79 -1.94 -8.77
C GLU A 21 -3.32 -3.03 -7.83
N ILE A 22 -4.61 -2.98 -7.50
CA ILE A 22 -5.26 -3.99 -6.68
C ILE A 22 -5.34 -5.29 -7.48
N THR A 23 -4.85 -6.35 -6.87
CA THR A 23 -4.87 -7.69 -7.45
C THR A 23 -5.96 -8.57 -6.83
N GLN A 24 -6.42 -8.27 -5.62
CA GLN A 24 -7.50 -8.98 -4.94
C GLN A 24 -8.19 -8.10 -3.90
N GLY A 25 -9.48 -8.34 -3.69
CA GLY A 25 -10.28 -7.71 -2.63
C GLY A 25 -10.90 -6.38 -3.04
N GLU A 26 -11.52 -5.72 -2.06
CA GLU A 26 -12.20 -4.44 -2.23
C GLU A 26 -11.97 -3.57 -0.99
N ALA A 27 -11.82 -2.26 -1.21
CA ALA A 27 -11.64 -1.28 -0.15
C ALA A 27 -12.24 0.08 -0.51
N TRP A 28 -12.62 0.82 0.51
CA TRP A 28 -12.97 2.23 0.42
C TRP A 28 -11.74 3.06 0.78
N LEU A 29 -11.28 3.88 -0.17
CA LEU A 29 -10.08 4.69 -0.02
C LEU A 29 -10.45 6.17 0.11
N ASP A 30 -9.88 6.83 1.11
CA ASP A 30 -9.90 8.28 1.23
C ASP A 30 -8.88 8.88 0.26
N GLU A 31 -9.41 9.34 -0.88
CA GLU A 31 -8.67 10.07 -1.90
C GLU A 31 -8.96 11.57 -1.86
N ALA A 32 -9.58 12.10 -0.79
CA ALA A 32 -9.97 13.52 -0.71
C ALA A 32 -8.78 14.46 -0.87
N MET A 33 -7.60 14.04 -0.41
CA MET A 33 -6.34 14.77 -0.56
C MET A 33 -5.83 14.81 -2.02
N LEU A 34 -6.29 13.90 -2.88
CA LEU A 34 -5.92 13.81 -4.30
C LEU A 34 -7.01 14.38 -5.22
N THR A 35 -8.28 14.02 -5.00
CA THR A 35 -9.40 14.37 -5.88
C THR A 35 -10.15 15.62 -5.42
N GLY A 36 -10.06 15.97 -4.14
CA GLY A 36 -10.90 17.00 -3.52
C GLY A 36 -12.32 16.54 -3.18
N GLU A 37 -12.66 15.27 -3.44
CA GLU A 37 -13.96 14.71 -3.09
C GLU A 37 -13.94 14.16 -1.66
N PRO A 38 -14.81 14.63 -0.74
CA PRO A 38 -14.80 14.21 0.66
C PRO A 38 -15.34 12.80 0.88
N ILE A 39 -15.86 12.15 -0.15
CA ILE A 39 -16.47 10.82 -0.07
C ILE A 39 -15.41 9.78 -0.44
N PRO A 40 -15.19 8.75 0.41
CA PRO A 40 -14.31 7.65 0.07
C PRO A 40 -14.72 6.98 -1.24
N GLN A 41 -13.72 6.62 -2.06
CA GLN A 41 -13.93 5.96 -3.34
C GLN A 41 -13.79 4.45 -3.17
N GLN A 42 -14.77 3.69 -3.65
CA GLN A 42 -14.68 2.23 -3.69
C GLN A 42 -13.69 1.81 -4.78
N LYS A 43 -12.79 0.89 -4.43
CA LYS A 43 -11.80 0.30 -5.34
C LYS A 43 -11.80 -1.21 -5.19
N GLY A 44 -11.63 -1.91 -6.31
CA GLY A 44 -11.56 -3.37 -6.39
C GLY A 44 -10.43 -3.85 -7.28
N GLU A 45 -10.44 -5.15 -7.58
CA GLU A 45 -9.47 -5.78 -8.47
C GLU A 45 -9.35 -5.08 -9.84
N GLY A 46 -8.12 -4.78 -10.25
CA GLY A 46 -7.80 -4.04 -11.48
C GLY A 46 -7.77 -2.52 -11.30
N ASP A 47 -8.23 -1.98 -10.17
CA ASP A 47 -8.16 -0.54 -9.93
C ASP A 47 -6.77 -0.11 -9.45
N SER A 48 -6.38 1.10 -9.85
CA SER A 48 -5.15 1.74 -9.37
C SER A 48 -5.36 2.40 -8.00
N VAL A 49 -4.36 2.25 -7.14
CA VAL A 49 -4.27 2.81 -5.79
C VAL A 49 -3.16 3.86 -5.78
N HIS A 50 -3.30 4.93 -4.99
CA HIS A 50 -2.34 6.03 -4.97
C HIS A 50 -1.69 6.15 -3.59
N ALA A 51 -0.39 6.45 -3.56
CA ALA A 51 0.39 6.65 -2.35
C ALA A 51 -0.20 7.80 -1.52
N GLY A 52 -0.23 7.62 -0.20
CA GLY A 52 -0.75 8.62 0.73
C GLY A 52 -2.26 8.57 0.97
N THR A 53 -3.02 7.82 0.15
CA THR A 53 -4.43 7.51 0.43
C THR A 53 -4.57 6.58 1.63
N VAL A 54 -5.70 6.62 2.31
CA VAL A 54 -5.95 5.82 3.51
C VAL A 54 -7.13 4.88 3.26
N VAL A 55 -6.98 3.61 3.64
CA VAL A 55 -8.08 2.65 3.59
C VAL A 55 -9.03 2.97 4.75
N GLN A 56 -10.24 3.42 4.42
CA GLN A 56 -11.30 3.73 5.39
C GLN A 56 -12.07 2.48 5.80
N ASP A 57 -12.28 1.55 4.87
CA ASP A 57 -12.94 0.27 5.14
C ASP A 57 -12.53 -0.80 4.12
N GLY A 58 -12.55 -2.07 4.53
CA GLY A 58 -12.23 -3.21 3.68
C GLY A 58 -10.77 -3.68 3.73
N SER A 59 -10.39 -4.51 2.76
CA SER A 59 -9.06 -5.11 2.67
C SER A 59 -8.71 -5.44 1.23
N VAL A 60 -7.53 -5.01 0.80
CA VAL A 60 -7.03 -5.23 -0.57
C VAL A 60 -5.63 -5.78 -0.55
N LEU A 61 -5.32 -6.64 -1.52
CA LEU A 61 -3.96 -7.03 -1.88
C LEU A 61 -3.58 -6.28 -3.15
N PHE A 62 -2.59 -5.41 -3.09
CA PHE A 62 -2.13 -4.66 -4.25
C PHE A 62 -0.69 -5.03 -4.62
N SER A 63 -0.38 -4.92 -5.91
CA SER A 63 0.93 -5.21 -6.46
C SER A 63 1.67 -3.95 -6.91
N ARG A 64 2.99 -4.00 -6.83
CA ARG A 64 3.91 -2.95 -7.27
C ARG A 64 5.14 -3.57 -7.90
N GLN A 65 5.72 -2.90 -8.88
CA GLN A 65 7.10 -3.16 -9.24
C GLN A 65 8.00 -2.59 -8.14
N CYS A 66 8.65 -3.49 -7.41
CA CYS A 66 9.68 -3.13 -6.45
C CYS A 66 11.04 -3.41 -7.09
N GLY A 67 11.92 -2.41 -7.04
CA GLY A 67 13.34 -2.66 -7.23
C GLY A 67 13.88 -3.46 -6.04
N TRP A 68 15.04 -4.08 -6.20
CA TRP A 68 15.76 -4.67 -5.08
C TRP A 68 16.11 -3.56 -4.07
N GLN A 69 15.34 -3.46 -2.98
CA GLN A 69 15.70 -2.65 -1.81
C GLN A 69 16.21 -3.59 -0.72
N PRO A 70 17.48 -3.48 -0.31
CA PRO A 70 18.03 -4.29 0.77
C PRO A 70 17.35 -3.95 2.10
N TYR A 71 17.39 -4.93 3.00
CA TYR A 71 16.80 -5.00 4.35
C TYR A 71 16.92 -3.75 5.25
N TYR A 72 17.74 -2.76 4.89
CA TYR A 72 17.97 -1.52 5.68
C TYR A 72 17.16 -0.29 5.22
N ALA A 73 16.37 -0.36 4.13
CA ALA A 73 15.69 0.82 3.56
C ALA A 73 14.21 1.01 3.99
N VAL A 74 13.68 0.17 4.88
CA VAL A 74 12.29 0.26 5.38
C VAL A 74 12.24 0.61 6.87
N ALA A 75 13.11 1.50 7.33
CA ALA A 75 12.92 2.16 8.61
C ALA A 75 11.88 3.26 8.43
N ASP A 76 10.58 2.91 8.45
CA ASP A 76 9.44 3.80 8.78
C ASP A 76 8.06 3.10 8.74
N TYR A 77 8.00 1.76 8.64
CA TYR A 77 6.79 1.01 8.98
C TYR A 77 6.99 0.25 10.29
N SER A 78 6.29 0.72 11.33
CA SER A 78 6.31 0.39 12.76
C SER A 78 6.26 -1.09 13.18
N TYR A 79 7.21 -1.92 12.77
CA TYR A 79 7.56 -3.12 13.53
C TYR A 79 9.06 -3.09 13.81
N GLY A 80 9.40 -2.88 15.08
CA GLY A 80 10.78 -2.86 15.56
C GLY A 80 11.53 -4.11 15.11
N ALA A 81 12.56 -3.92 14.30
CA ALA A 81 13.45 -5.00 13.93
C ALA A 81 14.19 -5.48 15.19
N PRO A 82 14.30 -6.80 15.44
CA PRO A 82 15.30 -7.29 16.37
C PRO A 82 16.67 -6.88 15.81
N GLY A 83 17.46 -6.18 16.63
CA GLY A 83 18.83 -5.83 16.28
C GLY A 83 19.63 -7.11 15.94
N PRO A 84 20.66 -7.02 15.09
CA PRO A 84 21.44 -8.19 14.75
C PRO A 84 22.14 -8.72 16.02
N GLU A 85 21.71 -9.90 16.48
CA GLU A 85 22.55 -10.74 17.30
C GLU A 85 23.58 -11.42 16.39
N GLN A 86 24.82 -10.92 16.51
CA GLN A 86 26.10 -11.43 15.99
C GLN A 86 26.35 -11.33 14.48
#